data_AF-A0A1A0QSC9-F1
#
_entry.id   AF-A0A1A0QSC9-F1
#
_cell.length_a   1.000
_cell.length_b   1.000
_cell.length_c   1.000
_cell.angle_alpha   90.00
_cell.angle_beta   90.00
_cell.angle_gamma   90.00
#
_symmetry.space_group_name_H-M   'P 1'
#
loop_
_entity.id
_entity.type
_entity.pdbx_description
1 polymer ?
#
loop_
_entity_poly.entity_id
_entity_poly.type
_entity_poly.pdbx_seq_one_letter_code
_entity_poly.pdbx_strand_id
1 'polypeptide(L)'
;MRFSRAGAVPAVGARNDFHPELKALARIAPRGNAGTATALKAVRRLMALRKSRVAGIDVVSLGDGVNVRIFRGNERSSARPALLWMHGGGYVAGRASLGDRLCRAFADALDITVASVEYRLAPEHPYPAALQDCHDALSHLLASPEVDPGRIAIGGQSSGAGLAAALAFRLRDSDTVTVVRQLLAYPMLDDRTSDRIHPNAHNFRFWNTKSNRFSWTAYLGDADPAIAVPGRRPDLGGLPPAWIGVGSLDLFCDEDAAYAEDLRAAGVPCELVVVNGAFHGFDEVAPKAAVAQAFFVKQCLSLADAFRLS
;
A
#
# COMPACT_ATOMS: atom_id res chain seq x y z
N MET A 1 24.48 34.29 16.49
CA MET A 1 23.70 34.37 15.25
C MET A 1 22.66 33.25 15.27
N ARG A 2 21.38 33.62 15.28
CA ARG A 2 20.24 32.69 15.33
C ARG A 2 20.02 32.14 13.92
N PHE A 3 20.05 30.81 13.76
CA PHE A 3 19.64 30.17 12.53
C PHE A 3 18.11 30.23 12.43
N SER A 4 17.65 30.92 11.39
CA SER A 4 16.24 31.17 11.09
C SER A 4 15.56 29.90 10.55
N ARG A 5 14.27 29.82 10.83
CA ARG A 5 13.32 28.72 10.61
C ARG A 5 13.19 28.27 9.16
N ALA A 6 12.95 26.96 9.02
CA ALA A 6 12.02 26.28 8.11
C ALA A 6 11.74 26.96 6.76
N GLY A 7 12.30 26.37 5.69
CA GLY A 7 11.69 26.45 4.38
C GLY A 7 10.45 25.57 4.38
N ALA A 8 9.28 26.20 4.40
CA ALA A 8 8.02 25.50 4.16
C ALA A 8 8.07 24.80 2.79
N VAL A 9 7.64 23.54 2.75
CA VAL A 9 7.22 22.87 1.52
C VAL A 9 6.22 23.82 0.84
N PRO A 10 6.33 24.07 -0.48
CA PRO A 10 5.40 24.94 -1.16
C PRO A 10 3.99 24.42 -0.89
N ALA A 11 3.13 25.29 -0.35
CA ALA A 11 1.71 24.98 -0.17
C ALA A 11 1.23 24.37 -1.50
N VAL A 12 0.83 23.10 -1.45
CA VAL A 12 0.31 22.38 -2.63
C VAL A 12 -0.79 23.25 -3.20
N GLY A 13 -0.50 23.86 -4.35
CA GLY A 13 -1.31 24.92 -4.93
C GLY A 13 -2.74 24.44 -5.07
N ALA A 14 -3.64 25.11 -4.34
CA ALA A 14 -5.05 24.81 -4.22
C ALA A 14 -5.74 24.69 -5.59
N ARG A 15 -5.79 23.48 -6.12
CA ARG A 15 -6.94 23.03 -6.89
C ARG A 15 -7.64 21.98 -6.05
N ASN A 16 -8.63 22.43 -5.27
CA ASN A 16 -9.57 21.57 -4.54
C ASN A 16 -10.52 20.80 -5.47
N ASP A 17 -10.23 20.78 -6.77
CA ASP A 17 -11.05 20.16 -7.79
C ASP A 17 -10.51 18.78 -8.14
N PHE A 18 -11.43 17.85 -8.38
CA PHE A 18 -11.08 16.54 -8.93
C PHE A 18 -10.37 16.67 -10.27
N HIS A 19 -9.39 15.80 -10.50
CA HIS A 19 -8.71 15.67 -11.79
C HIS A 19 -9.76 15.51 -12.90
N PRO A 20 -9.61 16.14 -14.08
CA PRO A 20 -10.63 16.12 -15.13
C PRO A 20 -11.13 14.72 -15.49
N GLU A 21 -10.21 13.76 -15.62
CA GLU A 21 -10.53 12.36 -15.93
C GLU A 21 -11.24 11.61 -14.79
N LEU A 22 -11.09 12.07 -13.55
CA LEU A 22 -11.66 11.42 -12.36
C LEU A 22 -12.97 12.10 -11.90
N LYS A 23 -13.26 13.31 -12.40
CA LYS A 23 -14.38 14.14 -11.95
C LYS A 23 -15.75 13.47 -12.13
N ALA A 24 -15.95 12.74 -13.22
CA ALA A 24 -17.20 12.02 -13.46
C ALA A 24 -17.42 10.91 -12.40
N LEU A 25 -16.39 10.13 -12.13
CA LEU A 25 -16.44 9.06 -11.13
C LEU A 25 -16.58 9.62 -9.71
N ALA A 26 -15.88 10.72 -9.41
CA ALA A 26 -15.96 11.40 -8.12
C ALA A 26 -17.37 11.92 -7.80
N ARG A 27 -18.24 12.18 -8.78
CA ARG A 27 -19.63 12.60 -8.52
C ARG A 27 -20.52 11.48 -7.99
N ILE A 28 -20.22 10.23 -8.34
CA ILE A 28 -21.03 9.06 -7.96
C ILE A 28 -20.35 8.20 -6.89
N ALA A 29 -19.05 8.38 -6.67
CA ALA A 29 -18.31 7.65 -5.65
C ALA A 29 -18.80 8.01 -4.23
N PRO A 30 -18.97 7.02 -3.34
CA PRO A 30 -19.30 7.29 -1.94
C PRO A 30 -18.14 8.02 -1.26
N ARG A 31 -18.42 8.78 -0.20
CA ARG A 31 -17.36 9.44 0.58
C ARG A 31 -16.54 8.49 1.46
N GLY A 32 -17.12 7.35 1.84
CA GLY A 32 -16.50 6.32 2.68
C GLY A 32 -17.28 5.02 2.59
N ASN A 33 -16.66 3.88 2.91
CA ASN A 33 -17.24 2.56 2.68
C ASN A 33 -17.26 1.62 3.91
N ALA A 34 -16.48 1.88 4.96
CA ALA A 34 -16.30 0.92 6.07
C ALA A 34 -16.44 1.54 7.47
N GLY A 35 -17.34 2.51 7.65
CA GLY A 35 -17.48 3.23 8.93
C GLY A 35 -18.29 2.54 10.04
N THR A 36 -18.83 1.34 9.82
CA THR A 36 -19.61 0.56 10.82
C THR A 36 -19.50 -0.95 10.54
N ALA A 37 -19.79 -1.79 11.54
CA ALA A 37 -19.79 -3.25 11.37
C ALA A 37 -20.80 -3.74 10.31
N THR A 38 -21.99 -3.13 10.21
CA THR A 38 -22.98 -3.47 9.18
C THR A 38 -22.49 -3.09 7.78
N ALA A 39 -21.90 -1.90 7.64
CA ALA A 39 -21.30 -1.46 6.39
C ALA A 39 -20.15 -2.39 5.97
N LEU A 40 -19.30 -2.80 6.93
CA LEU A 40 -18.22 -3.75 6.69
C LEU A 40 -18.74 -5.09 6.14
N LYS A 41 -19.77 -5.67 6.77
CA LYS A 41 -20.38 -6.92 6.28
C LYS A 41 -20.88 -6.79 4.83
N ALA A 42 -21.51 -5.66 4.49
CA ALA A 42 -21.97 -5.40 3.14
C ALA A 42 -20.80 -5.27 2.14
N VAL A 43 -19.76 -4.52 2.50
CA VAL A 43 -18.55 -4.35 1.67
C VAL A 43 -17.85 -5.68 1.42
N ARG A 44 -17.62 -6.48 2.47
CA ARG A 44 -17.00 -7.81 2.36
C ARG A 44 -17.79 -8.73 1.44
N ARG A 45 -19.13 -8.75 1.57
CA ARG A 45 -20.02 -9.52 0.67
C ARG A 45 -19.89 -9.07 -0.78
N LEU A 46 -19.93 -7.76 -1.04
CA LEU A 46 -19.79 -7.22 -2.39
C LEU A 46 -18.44 -7.56 -3.01
N MET A 47 -17.35 -7.45 -2.23
CA MET A 47 -16.00 -7.80 -2.67
C MET A 47 -15.86 -9.31 -2.94
N ALA A 48 -16.49 -10.17 -2.13
CA ALA A 48 -16.47 -11.62 -2.34
C ALA A 48 -17.17 -12.08 -3.64
N LEU A 49 -18.12 -11.29 -4.16
CA LEU A 49 -18.77 -11.55 -5.45
C LEU A 49 -17.86 -11.22 -6.65
N ARG A 50 -16.83 -10.40 -6.45
CA ARG A 50 -15.87 -10.05 -7.51
C ARG A 50 -14.90 -11.19 -7.70
N LYS A 51 -15.03 -11.91 -8.81
CA LYS A 51 -14.10 -12.96 -9.22
C LYS A 51 -13.04 -12.40 -10.15
N SER A 52 -11.79 -12.80 -9.91
CA SER A 52 -10.72 -12.58 -10.87
C SER A 52 -11.00 -13.31 -12.18
N ARG A 53 -10.53 -12.73 -13.28
CA ARG A 53 -10.56 -13.33 -14.62
C ARG A 53 -9.14 -13.53 -15.18
N VAL A 54 -8.12 -13.31 -14.35
CA VAL A 54 -6.72 -13.47 -14.74
C VAL A 54 -6.38 -14.95 -14.65
N ALA A 55 -5.83 -15.51 -15.72
CA ALA A 55 -5.39 -16.90 -15.79
C ALA A 55 -3.92 -17.05 -15.40
N GLY A 56 -3.47 -18.29 -15.15
CA GLY A 56 -2.06 -18.60 -14.88
C GLY A 56 -1.58 -18.09 -13.52
N ILE A 57 -2.44 -18.16 -12.50
CA ILE A 57 -2.12 -17.80 -11.11
C ILE A 57 -1.97 -19.08 -10.32
N ASP A 58 -0.81 -19.27 -9.70
CA ASP A 58 -0.64 -20.33 -8.71
C ASP A 58 -1.11 -19.81 -7.36
N VAL A 59 -1.87 -20.64 -6.63
CA VAL A 59 -2.32 -20.32 -5.27
C VAL A 59 -1.69 -21.30 -4.32
N VAL A 60 -0.79 -20.80 -3.47
CA VAL A 60 -0.13 -21.57 -2.42
C VAL A 60 -0.81 -21.29 -1.10
N SER A 61 -1.17 -22.33 -0.35
CA SER A 61 -1.70 -22.19 1.01
C SER A 61 -0.57 -22.37 2.02
N LEU A 62 -0.46 -21.43 2.97
CA LEU A 62 0.57 -21.45 4.01
C LEU A 62 0.05 -22.00 5.34
N GLY A 63 -1.21 -22.44 5.40
CA GLY A 63 -1.91 -22.79 6.64
C GLY A 63 -2.76 -21.63 7.18
N ASP A 64 -3.64 -21.93 8.15
CA ASP A 64 -4.48 -20.96 8.87
C ASP A 64 -5.31 -19.99 8.00
N GLY A 65 -5.63 -20.41 6.77
CA GLY A 65 -6.38 -19.61 5.81
C GLY A 65 -5.55 -18.57 5.05
N VAL A 66 -4.25 -18.49 5.29
CA VAL A 66 -3.32 -17.61 4.55
C VAL A 66 -3.01 -18.24 3.21
N ASN A 67 -3.25 -17.47 2.14
CA ASN A 67 -2.96 -17.90 0.78
C ASN A 67 -2.09 -16.86 0.06
N VAL A 68 -1.20 -17.33 -0.80
CA VAL A 68 -0.35 -16.47 -1.64
C VAL A 68 -0.67 -16.76 -3.09
N ARG A 69 -0.99 -15.70 -3.84
CA ARG A 69 -1.27 -15.76 -5.28
C ARG A 69 0.00 -15.36 -6.02
N ILE A 70 0.59 -16.28 -6.76
CA ILE A 70 1.89 -16.10 -7.42
C ILE A 70 1.67 -15.84 -8.92
N PHE A 71 2.24 -14.74 -9.39
CA PHE A 71 2.28 -14.31 -10.78
C PHE A 71 3.73 -14.35 -11.24
N ARG A 72 4.01 -15.02 -12.35
CA ARG A 72 5.36 -15.09 -12.93
C ARG A 72 5.42 -14.31 -14.24
N GLY A 73 6.56 -13.65 -14.48
CA GLY A 73 6.89 -13.07 -15.78
C GLY A 73 7.00 -14.12 -16.91
N ASN A 74 7.42 -13.67 -18.10
CA ASN A 74 7.43 -14.43 -19.34
C ASN A 74 8.65 -15.36 -19.53
N GLU A 75 9.87 -14.97 -19.12
CA GLU A 75 11.15 -15.72 -19.26
C GLU A 75 11.47 -16.79 -18.17
N ARG A 76 11.50 -18.08 -18.49
CA ARG A 76 11.54 -19.16 -17.46
C ARG A 76 12.93 -19.60 -16.93
N SER A 77 14.04 -18.94 -17.26
CA SER A 77 15.37 -19.58 -17.13
C SER A 77 16.28 -19.12 -15.97
N SER A 78 15.95 -18.05 -15.23
CA SER A 78 16.79 -17.58 -14.11
C SER A 78 15.97 -17.13 -12.89
N ALA A 79 16.61 -17.10 -11.71
CA ALA A 79 16.02 -16.55 -10.50
C ALA A 79 15.72 -15.05 -10.70
N ARG A 80 14.48 -14.65 -10.42
CA ARG A 80 13.98 -13.32 -10.73
C ARG A 80 13.85 -12.43 -9.50
N PRO A 81 13.93 -11.10 -9.68
CA PRO A 81 13.44 -10.20 -8.66
C PRO A 81 11.99 -10.52 -8.30
N ALA A 82 11.62 -10.21 -7.06
CA ALA A 82 10.27 -10.47 -6.59
C ALA A 82 9.65 -9.29 -5.83
N LEU A 83 8.35 -9.12 -6.02
CA LEU A 83 7.51 -8.17 -5.29
C LEU A 83 6.53 -8.92 -4.40
N LEU A 84 6.60 -8.74 -3.09
CA LEU A 84 5.53 -9.12 -2.17
C LEU A 84 4.48 -8.00 -2.16
N TRP A 85 3.25 -8.30 -2.57
CA TRP A 85 2.16 -7.35 -2.68
C TRP A 85 1.08 -7.58 -1.61
N MET A 86 0.72 -6.50 -0.91
CA MET A 86 -0.28 -6.48 0.14
C MET A 86 -1.48 -5.63 -0.29
N HIS A 87 -2.68 -6.24 -0.32
CA HIS A 87 -3.89 -5.56 -0.78
C HIS A 87 -4.39 -4.51 0.23
N GLY A 88 -5.17 -3.54 -0.25
CA GLY A 88 -5.83 -2.55 0.60
C GLY A 88 -7.14 -3.06 1.22
N GLY A 89 -7.87 -2.18 1.88
CA GLY A 89 -9.16 -2.48 2.53
C GLY A 89 -9.23 -2.13 4.01
N GLY A 90 -8.34 -1.26 4.50
CA GLY A 90 -8.35 -0.75 5.86
C GLY A 90 -8.12 -1.84 6.91
N TYR A 91 -7.31 -2.87 6.60
CA TYR A 91 -7.06 -4.06 7.43
C TYR A 91 -8.28 -4.96 7.72
N VAL A 92 -9.49 -4.47 7.41
CA VAL A 92 -10.76 -5.10 7.77
C VAL A 92 -11.49 -5.69 6.57
N ALA A 93 -11.15 -5.26 5.36
CA ALA A 93 -11.75 -5.71 4.10
C ALA A 93 -10.66 -5.92 3.04
N GLY A 94 -11.09 -6.19 1.81
CA GLY A 94 -10.19 -6.52 0.71
C GLY A 94 -9.94 -8.02 0.58
N ARG A 95 -9.30 -8.39 -0.53
CA ARG A 95 -8.86 -9.75 -0.88
C ARG A 95 -7.69 -9.62 -1.85
N ALA A 96 -6.75 -10.57 -1.84
CA ALA A 96 -5.64 -10.61 -2.78
C ALA A 96 -6.14 -10.69 -4.23
N SER A 97 -7.24 -11.41 -4.47
CA SER A 97 -7.83 -11.60 -5.80
C SER A 97 -8.36 -10.33 -6.46
N LEU A 98 -8.62 -9.27 -5.69
CA LEU A 98 -9.02 -7.97 -6.24
C LEU A 98 -7.86 -7.29 -6.98
N GLY A 99 -6.63 -7.57 -6.55
CA GLY A 99 -5.39 -7.01 -7.12
C GLY A 99 -4.82 -7.84 -8.27
N ASP A 100 -5.45 -8.95 -8.69
CA ASP A 100 -4.87 -9.88 -9.67
C ASP A 100 -4.44 -9.22 -10.98
N ARG A 101 -5.22 -8.26 -11.49
CA ARG A 101 -4.86 -7.54 -12.72
C ARG A 101 -3.62 -6.67 -12.54
N LEU A 102 -3.51 -6.00 -11.40
CA LEU A 102 -2.36 -5.16 -11.08
C LEU A 102 -1.11 -6.00 -10.88
N CYS A 103 -1.22 -7.10 -10.12
CA CYS A 103 -0.11 -8.02 -9.88
C CYS A 103 0.38 -8.68 -11.18
N ARG A 104 -0.55 -9.09 -12.06
CA ARG A 104 -0.21 -9.57 -13.41
C ARG A 104 0.46 -8.48 -14.24
N ALA A 105 -0.04 -7.24 -14.19
CA ALA A 105 0.57 -6.12 -14.93
C ALA A 105 2.00 -5.83 -14.48
N PHE A 106 2.29 -5.89 -13.17
CA PHE A 106 3.67 -5.78 -12.67
C PHE A 106 4.54 -6.96 -13.15
N ALA A 107 4.05 -8.20 -13.03
CA ALA A 107 4.77 -9.39 -13.48
C ALA A 107 5.08 -9.35 -14.99
N ASP A 108 4.14 -8.87 -15.81
CA ASP A 108 4.33 -8.70 -17.26
C ASP A 108 5.30 -7.58 -17.59
N ALA A 109 5.12 -6.39 -17.00
CA ALA A 109 5.86 -5.20 -17.38
C ALA A 109 7.33 -5.25 -16.96
N LEU A 110 7.64 -5.98 -15.89
CA LEU A 110 8.97 -6.02 -15.28
C LEU A 110 9.64 -7.39 -15.38
N ASP A 111 8.95 -8.39 -15.91
CA ASP A 111 9.39 -9.80 -15.92
C ASP A 111 9.80 -10.33 -14.53
N ILE A 112 9.07 -9.92 -13.49
CA ILE A 112 9.33 -10.32 -12.09
C ILE A 112 8.34 -11.36 -11.58
N THR A 113 8.65 -11.96 -10.43
CA THR A 113 7.68 -12.70 -9.64
C THR A 113 6.89 -11.75 -8.74
N VAL A 114 5.56 -11.82 -8.74
CA VAL A 114 4.72 -11.06 -7.80
C VAL A 114 3.96 -12.05 -6.93
N ALA A 115 4.05 -11.90 -5.62
CA ALA A 115 3.37 -12.71 -4.63
C ALA A 115 2.34 -11.84 -3.88
N SER A 116 1.06 -12.02 -4.19
CA SER A 116 -0.03 -11.26 -3.56
C SER A 116 -0.61 -12.03 -2.37
N VAL A 117 -0.53 -11.45 -1.18
CA VAL A 117 -0.87 -12.12 0.09
C VAL A 117 -2.34 -11.91 0.43
N GLU A 118 -3.09 -13.01 0.59
CA GLU A 118 -4.40 -13.02 1.25
C GLU A 118 -4.15 -13.19 2.76
N TYR A 119 -3.96 -12.06 3.44
CA TYR A 119 -3.70 -12.01 4.87
C TYR A 119 -5.01 -11.99 5.68
N ARG A 120 -4.95 -12.43 6.94
CA ARG A 120 -6.10 -12.45 7.85
C ARG A 120 -6.54 -11.04 8.22
N LEU A 121 -7.85 -10.82 8.29
CA LEU A 121 -8.44 -9.49 8.47
C LEU A 121 -8.89 -9.27 9.92
N ALA A 122 -8.79 -8.01 10.35
CA ALA A 122 -9.41 -7.52 11.57
C ALA A 122 -10.92 -7.29 11.36
N PRO A 123 -11.76 -7.31 12.42
CA PRO A 123 -11.41 -7.51 13.83
C PRO A 123 -11.24 -8.97 14.24
N GLU A 124 -11.51 -9.94 13.35
CA GLU A 124 -11.38 -11.36 13.67
C GLU A 124 -9.93 -11.74 14.02
N HIS A 125 -8.97 -11.09 13.35
CA HIS A 125 -7.54 -11.25 13.58
C HIS A 125 -6.88 -9.86 13.67
N PRO A 126 -6.88 -9.21 14.85
CA PRO A 126 -6.24 -7.92 15.04
C PRO A 126 -4.70 -8.03 14.94
N TYR A 127 -4.01 -6.91 15.08
CA TYR A 127 -2.55 -6.85 15.13
C TYR A 127 -2.00 -7.88 16.15
N PRO A 128 -0.92 -8.63 15.81
CA PRO A 128 -0.10 -8.53 14.60
C PRO A 128 -0.45 -9.54 13.48
N ALA A 129 -1.65 -10.14 13.47
CA ALA A 129 -1.94 -11.29 12.61
C ALA A 129 -1.63 -11.06 11.12
N ALA A 130 -2.16 -9.99 10.53
CA ALA A 130 -1.89 -9.65 9.12
C ALA A 130 -0.40 -9.42 8.83
N LEU A 131 0.34 -8.81 9.77
CA LEU A 131 1.78 -8.58 9.63
C LEU A 131 2.56 -9.89 9.68
N GLN A 132 2.16 -10.82 10.56
CA GLN A 132 2.73 -12.15 10.63
C GLN A 132 2.50 -12.93 9.33
N ASP A 133 1.28 -12.88 8.79
CA ASP A 133 0.94 -13.56 7.53
C ASP A 133 1.79 -13.05 6.36
N CYS A 134 2.04 -11.74 6.30
CA CYS A 134 2.90 -11.14 5.27
C CYS A 134 4.37 -11.53 5.44
N HIS A 135 4.86 -11.63 6.68
CA HIS A 135 6.20 -12.11 6.98
C HIS A 135 6.38 -13.60 6.59
N ASP A 136 5.37 -14.43 6.87
CA ASP A 136 5.39 -15.86 6.52
C ASP A 136 5.31 -16.07 5.00
N ALA A 137 4.50 -15.25 4.32
CA ALA A 137 4.46 -15.21 2.86
C ALA A 137 5.80 -14.78 2.24
N LEU A 138 6.50 -13.80 2.84
CA LEU A 138 7.84 -13.43 2.41
C LEU A 138 8.83 -14.58 2.60
N SER A 139 8.78 -15.25 3.74
CA SER A 139 9.65 -16.39 4.04
C SER A 139 9.44 -17.54 3.04
N HIS A 140 8.18 -17.82 2.70
CA HIS A 140 7.84 -18.79 1.66
C HIS A 140 8.38 -18.37 0.29
N LEU A 141 8.23 -17.09 -0.07
CA LEU A 141 8.72 -16.55 -1.34
C LEU A 141 10.24 -16.68 -1.47
N LEU A 142 10.98 -16.39 -0.40
CA LEU A 142 12.44 -16.49 -0.34
C LEU A 142 12.96 -17.94 -0.43
N ALA A 143 12.14 -18.92 -0.07
CA ALA A 143 12.48 -20.33 -0.21
C ALA A 143 12.32 -20.86 -1.65
N SER A 144 11.71 -20.08 -2.56
CA SER A 144 11.52 -20.47 -3.95
C SER A 144 12.84 -20.35 -4.74
N PRO A 145 13.28 -21.40 -5.46
CA PRO A 145 14.47 -21.33 -6.31
C PRO A 145 14.30 -20.39 -7.52
N GLU A 146 13.07 -19.96 -7.81
CA GLU A 146 12.74 -19.05 -8.91
C GLU A 146 12.90 -17.57 -8.51
N VAL A 147 13.18 -17.29 -7.24
CA VAL A 147 13.29 -15.94 -6.68
C VAL A 147 14.74 -15.64 -6.32
N ASP A 148 15.19 -14.45 -6.71
CA ASP A 148 16.48 -13.90 -6.29
C ASP A 148 16.31 -13.20 -4.93
N PRO A 149 16.86 -13.76 -3.83
CA PRO A 149 16.71 -13.21 -2.50
C PRO A 149 17.42 -11.86 -2.30
N GLY A 150 18.33 -11.47 -3.21
CA GLY A 150 19.00 -10.17 -3.19
C GLY A 150 18.21 -9.05 -3.87
N ARG A 151 17.10 -9.37 -4.54
CA ARG A 151 16.29 -8.41 -5.31
C ARG A 151 14.81 -8.52 -4.94
N ILE A 152 14.51 -8.22 -3.67
CA ILE A 152 13.16 -8.30 -3.11
C ILE A 152 12.60 -6.90 -2.85
N ALA A 153 11.43 -6.60 -3.40
CA ALA A 153 10.64 -5.44 -3.01
C ALA A 153 9.41 -5.88 -2.20
N ILE A 154 8.95 -5.00 -1.33
CA ILE A 154 7.66 -5.14 -0.64
C ILE A 154 6.79 -3.95 -1.02
N GLY A 155 5.49 -4.15 -1.16
CA GLY A 155 4.60 -3.08 -1.54
C GLY A 155 3.14 -3.40 -1.33
N GLY A 156 2.31 -2.39 -1.52
CA GLY A 156 0.88 -2.56 -1.40
C GLY A 156 0.14 -1.27 -1.71
N GLN A 157 -1.13 -1.29 -1.35
CA GLN A 157 -2.00 -0.13 -1.49
C GLN A 157 -2.83 0.11 -0.23
N SER A 158 -3.06 1.37 0.15
CA SER A 158 -3.85 1.74 1.32
C SER A 158 -3.32 1.04 2.59
N SER A 159 -4.17 0.33 3.35
CA SER A 159 -3.72 -0.49 4.49
C SER A 159 -2.67 -1.55 4.15
N GLY A 160 -2.66 -2.07 2.92
CA GLY A 160 -1.64 -3.02 2.48
C GLY A 160 -0.28 -2.37 2.31
N ALA A 161 -0.23 -1.11 1.87
CA ALA A 161 1.00 -0.33 1.89
C ALA A 161 1.42 0.05 3.32
N GLY A 162 0.46 0.29 4.22
CA GLY A 162 0.72 0.38 5.65
C GLY A 162 1.34 -0.90 6.24
N LEU A 163 0.84 -2.08 5.87
CA LEU A 163 1.45 -3.38 6.21
C LEU A 163 2.86 -3.51 5.63
N ALA A 164 3.09 -3.05 4.40
CA ALA A 164 4.41 -3.08 3.78
C ALA A 164 5.42 -2.23 4.57
N ALA A 165 5.03 -1.03 5.01
CA ALA A 165 5.86 -0.20 5.88
C ALA A 165 6.12 -0.86 7.24
N ALA A 166 5.10 -1.46 7.87
CA ALA A 166 5.26 -2.19 9.13
C ALA A 166 6.18 -3.42 8.98
N LEU A 167 6.09 -4.13 7.85
CA LEU A 167 6.98 -5.24 7.52
C LEU A 167 8.41 -4.75 7.32
N ALA A 168 8.62 -3.59 6.69
CA ALA A 168 9.94 -2.98 6.55
C ALA A 168 10.62 -2.77 7.91
N PHE A 169 9.90 -2.24 8.90
CA PHE A 169 10.39 -2.11 10.28
C PHE A 169 10.75 -3.46 10.88
N ARG A 170 9.88 -4.46 10.74
CA ARG A 170 10.13 -5.80 11.27
C ARG A 170 11.38 -6.45 10.67
N LEU A 171 11.62 -6.25 9.37
CA LEU A 171 12.75 -6.84 8.65
C LEU A 171 14.06 -6.12 8.88
N ARG A 172 14.01 -4.79 9.03
CA ARG A 172 15.18 -3.99 9.42
C ARG A 172 15.81 -4.52 10.71
N ASP A 173 14.96 -4.94 11.64
CA ASP A 173 15.39 -5.40 12.95
C ASP A 173 15.85 -6.90 12.92
N SER A 174 15.83 -7.60 11.77
CA SER A 174 16.04 -9.06 11.69
C SER A 174 17.22 -9.59 10.86
N ASP A 175 18.02 -8.77 10.16
CA ASP A 175 19.19 -9.20 9.32
C ASP A 175 18.93 -10.35 8.29
N THR A 176 17.67 -10.77 8.10
CA THR A 176 17.32 -12.01 7.38
C THR A 176 17.13 -11.81 5.89
N VAL A 177 16.77 -10.60 5.44
CA VAL A 177 16.46 -10.30 4.04
C VAL A 177 16.80 -8.85 3.71
N THR A 178 17.39 -8.65 2.53
CA THR A 178 17.59 -7.31 1.99
C THR A 178 16.39 -6.93 1.13
N VAL A 179 15.58 -5.99 1.61
CA VAL A 179 14.52 -5.37 0.81
C VAL A 179 15.12 -4.19 0.05
N VAL A 180 14.97 -4.17 -1.28
CA VAL A 180 15.52 -3.13 -2.16
C VAL A 180 14.59 -1.94 -2.36
N ARG A 181 13.27 -2.12 -2.13
CA ARG A 181 12.26 -1.06 -2.29
C ARG A 181 11.01 -1.33 -1.46
N GLN A 182 10.47 -0.26 -0.86
CA GLN A 182 9.09 -0.17 -0.41
C GLN A 182 8.26 0.54 -1.49
N LEU A 183 7.29 -0.12 -2.11
CA LEU A 183 6.38 0.48 -3.09
C LEU A 183 5.01 0.75 -2.44
N LEU A 184 4.78 1.99 -1.98
CA LEU A 184 3.68 2.36 -1.11
C LEU A 184 2.65 3.23 -1.85
N ALA A 185 1.54 2.64 -2.31
CA ALA A 185 0.45 3.41 -2.91
C ALA A 185 -0.53 3.89 -1.83
N TYR A 186 -0.61 5.21 -1.64
CA TYR A 186 -1.46 5.95 -0.71
C TYR A 186 -1.56 5.26 0.66
N PRO A 187 -0.40 4.98 1.32
CA PRO A 187 -0.35 4.12 2.48
C PRO A 187 -1.13 4.68 3.68
N MET A 188 -1.80 3.78 4.40
CA MET A 188 -2.42 4.11 5.68
C MET A 188 -1.35 3.97 6.78
N LEU A 189 -0.76 5.09 7.21
CA LEU A 189 0.46 5.13 8.03
C LEU A 189 0.24 5.67 9.44
N ASP A 190 -0.78 6.50 9.67
CA ASP A 190 -1.00 7.17 10.96
C ASP A 190 -2.46 7.06 11.44
N ASP A 191 -2.66 6.45 12.61
CA ASP A 191 -3.98 6.32 13.21
C ASP A 191 -4.54 7.66 13.73
N ARG A 192 -3.67 8.63 14.02
CA ARG A 192 -4.04 9.98 14.49
C ARG A 192 -4.74 10.80 13.42
N THR A 193 -4.64 10.43 12.14
CA THR A 193 -5.39 11.05 11.04
C THR A 193 -6.90 10.87 11.23
N SER A 194 -7.31 9.86 12.00
CA SER A 194 -8.70 9.68 12.43
C SER A 194 -9.22 10.81 13.32
N ASP A 195 -8.33 11.53 14.04
CA ASP A 195 -8.67 12.56 15.03
C ASP A 195 -8.61 13.98 14.47
N ARG A 196 -8.12 14.16 13.24
CA ARG A 196 -7.96 15.46 12.61
C ARG A 196 -9.20 15.85 11.81
N ILE A 197 -9.59 17.12 11.89
CA ILE A 197 -10.57 17.71 10.97
C ILE A 197 -9.81 18.15 9.72
N HIS A 198 -10.08 17.50 8.58
CA HIS A 198 -9.46 17.87 7.32
C HIS A 198 -10.30 18.91 6.56
N PRO A 199 -9.73 20.06 6.15
CA PRO A 199 -10.48 21.13 5.48
C PRO A 199 -11.14 20.66 4.17
N ASN A 200 -10.51 19.71 3.48
CA ASN A 200 -11.03 19.13 2.25
C ASN A 200 -11.82 17.83 2.45
N ALA A 201 -12.32 17.54 3.66
CA ALA A 201 -13.04 16.28 3.94
C ALA A 201 -14.28 16.05 3.05
N HIS A 202 -14.86 17.12 2.49
CA HIS A 202 -15.96 17.04 1.53
C HIS A 202 -15.56 16.42 0.17
N ASN A 203 -14.27 16.43 -0.15
CA ASN A 203 -13.70 15.87 -1.39
C ASN A 203 -13.29 14.40 -1.28
N PHE A 204 -13.23 13.84 -0.06
CA PHE A 204 -12.88 12.44 0.13
C PHE A 204 -13.86 11.51 -0.58
N ARG A 205 -13.31 10.46 -1.21
CA ARG A 205 -14.04 9.39 -1.89
C ARG A 205 -13.45 8.05 -1.50
N PHE A 206 -14.33 7.06 -1.38
CA PHE A 206 -14.09 5.68 -0.94
C PHE A 206 -13.55 5.51 0.48
N TRP A 207 -12.66 6.40 0.93
CA TRP A 207 -12.11 6.39 2.28
C TRP A 207 -12.28 7.76 2.95
N ASN A 208 -12.60 7.75 4.24
CA ASN A 208 -12.76 8.96 5.03
C ASN A 208 -12.39 8.72 6.50
N THR A 209 -12.33 9.79 7.29
CA THR A 209 -11.99 9.78 8.71
C THR A 209 -12.80 8.76 9.53
N LYS A 210 -14.10 8.57 9.23
CA LYS A 210 -14.94 7.59 9.94
C LYS A 210 -14.56 6.15 9.62
N SER A 211 -14.30 5.84 8.35
CA SER A 211 -13.82 4.52 7.92
C SER A 211 -12.43 4.25 8.49
N ASN A 212 -11.56 5.25 8.47
CA ASN A 212 -10.21 5.20 9.03
C ASN A 212 -10.22 4.87 10.52
N ARG A 213 -11.05 5.60 11.30
CA ARG A 213 -11.20 5.37 12.75
C ARG A 213 -11.66 3.94 13.03
N PHE A 214 -12.71 3.49 12.36
CA PHE A 214 -13.25 2.14 12.54
C PHE A 214 -12.18 1.08 12.24
N SER A 215 -11.45 1.23 11.12
CA SER A 215 -10.40 0.31 10.70
C SER A 215 -9.21 0.27 11.65
N TRP A 216 -8.68 1.43 12.08
CA TRP A 216 -7.59 1.48 13.05
C TRP A 216 -8.01 0.88 14.39
N THR A 217 -9.22 1.17 14.88
CA THR A 217 -9.74 0.56 16.12
C THR A 217 -9.84 -0.96 15.99
N ALA A 218 -10.36 -1.47 14.87
CA ALA A 218 -10.47 -2.91 14.64
C ALA A 218 -9.11 -3.59 14.50
N TYR A 219 -8.17 -2.96 13.78
CA TYR A 219 -6.83 -3.50 13.55
C TYR A 219 -5.98 -3.50 14.81
N LEU A 220 -5.93 -2.39 15.54
CA LEU A 220 -5.08 -2.28 16.72
C LEU A 220 -5.57 -3.15 17.87
N GLY A 221 -6.89 -3.21 18.11
CA GLY A 221 -7.39 -3.84 19.33
C GLY A 221 -6.72 -3.22 20.57
N ASP A 222 -6.03 -4.04 21.35
CA ASP A 222 -5.27 -3.62 22.54
C ASP A 222 -3.77 -3.40 22.28
N ALA A 223 -3.32 -3.48 21.01
CA ALA A 223 -1.91 -3.32 20.67
C ALA A 223 -1.41 -1.89 20.91
N ASP A 224 -0.14 -1.77 21.33
CA ASP A 224 0.52 -0.47 21.48
C ASP A 224 0.71 0.21 20.10
N PRO A 225 0.06 1.37 19.86
CA PRO A 225 0.21 2.10 18.60
C PRO A 225 1.64 2.54 18.32
N ALA A 226 2.46 2.78 19.36
CA ALA A 226 3.86 3.18 19.18
C ALA A 226 4.70 2.08 18.50
N ILE A 227 4.26 0.82 18.58
CA ILE A 227 4.91 -0.32 17.93
C ILE A 227 4.22 -0.65 16.60
N ALA A 228 2.88 -0.71 16.61
CA ALA A 228 2.07 -1.23 15.51
C ALA A 228 1.85 -0.25 14.34
N VAL A 229 1.94 1.05 14.59
CA VAL A 229 1.63 2.10 13.59
C VAL A 229 2.94 2.67 13.03
N PRO A 230 3.23 2.50 11.73
CA PRO A 230 4.48 2.98 11.11
C PRO A 230 4.75 4.47 11.34
N GLY A 231 3.74 5.34 11.17
CA GLY A 231 3.85 6.79 11.35
C GLY A 231 4.04 7.26 12.80
N ARG A 232 4.05 6.33 13.77
CA ARG A 232 4.39 6.63 15.17
C ARG A 232 5.82 6.22 15.55
N ARG A 233 6.53 5.48 14.69
CA ARG A 233 7.88 5.01 14.97
C ARG A 233 8.85 6.20 14.96
N PRO A 234 9.68 6.40 16.00
CA PRO A 234 10.55 7.57 16.09
C PRO A 234 11.82 7.48 15.26
N ASP A 235 12.29 6.26 14.97
CA ASP A 235 13.52 6.01 14.23
C ASP A 235 13.21 5.25 12.94
N LEU A 236 13.37 5.94 11.81
CA LEU A 236 13.18 5.42 10.46
C LEU A 236 14.51 5.06 9.79
N GLY A 237 15.65 5.25 10.47
CA GLY A 237 16.96 4.92 9.94
C GLY A 237 17.06 3.44 9.58
N GLY A 238 17.86 3.13 8.55
CA GLY A 238 18.08 1.76 8.08
C GLY A 238 16.90 1.10 7.38
N LEU A 239 15.75 1.77 7.21
CA LEU A 239 14.67 1.24 6.39
C LEU A 239 15.08 1.20 4.90
N PRO A 240 14.46 0.29 4.11
CA PRO A 240 14.68 0.24 2.66
C PRO A 240 14.25 1.54 1.98
N PRO A 241 14.86 1.92 0.84
CA PRO A 241 14.39 3.02 0.02
C PRO A 241 12.90 2.90 -0.31
N ALA A 242 12.18 4.02 -0.36
CA ALA A 242 10.73 4.04 -0.55
C ALA A 242 10.32 4.80 -1.80
N TRP A 243 9.22 4.37 -2.40
CA TRP A 243 8.41 5.15 -3.32
C TRP A 243 7.01 5.27 -2.71
N ILE A 244 6.51 6.50 -2.60
CA ILE A 244 5.21 6.81 -2.01
C ILE A 244 4.40 7.56 -3.06
N GLY A 245 3.22 7.07 -3.40
CA GLY A 245 2.35 7.70 -4.38
C GLY A 245 0.94 7.93 -3.84
N VAL A 246 0.46 9.18 -3.82
CA VAL A 246 -0.82 9.54 -3.19
C VAL A 246 -1.57 10.59 -4.00
N GLY A 247 -2.90 10.58 -3.91
CA GLY A 247 -3.73 11.63 -4.51
C GLY A 247 -3.84 12.87 -3.61
N SER A 248 -3.84 14.07 -4.18
CA SER A 248 -3.95 15.31 -3.37
C SER A 248 -5.32 15.52 -2.69
N LEU A 249 -6.33 14.73 -3.06
CA LEU A 249 -7.66 14.70 -2.43
C LEU A 249 -7.88 13.39 -1.64
N ASP A 250 -6.80 12.66 -1.33
CA ASP A 250 -6.81 11.53 -0.42
C ASP A 250 -6.75 12.00 1.03
N LEU A 251 -7.36 11.23 1.95
CA LEU A 251 -7.22 11.42 3.39
C LEU A 251 -5.75 11.29 3.82
N PHE A 252 -4.98 10.42 3.17
CA PHE A 252 -3.61 10.09 3.57
C PHE A 252 -2.55 11.03 2.99
N CYS A 253 -2.92 12.00 2.15
CA CYS A 253 -1.93 12.86 1.48
C CYS A 253 -0.97 13.56 2.45
N ASP A 254 -1.48 14.10 3.56
CA ASP A 254 -0.66 14.82 4.53
C ASP A 254 0.23 13.87 5.37
N GLU A 255 -0.28 12.68 5.76
CA GLU A 255 0.53 11.71 6.51
C GLU A 255 1.59 11.04 5.63
N ASP A 256 1.28 10.80 4.35
CA ASP A 256 2.22 10.26 3.37
C ASP A 256 3.35 11.24 3.08
N ALA A 257 3.02 12.53 2.95
CA ALA A 257 4.01 13.58 2.79
C ALA A 257 4.92 13.70 4.03
N ALA A 258 4.34 13.69 5.23
CA ALA A 258 5.09 13.73 6.47
C ALA A 258 6.03 12.51 6.62
N TYR A 259 5.54 11.31 6.35
CA TYR A 259 6.37 10.10 6.42
C TYR A 259 7.50 10.11 5.39
N ALA A 260 7.25 10.63 4.17
CA ALA A 260 8.30 10.81 3.17
C ALA A 260 9.39 11.79 3.63
N GLU A 261 9.00 12.88 4.31
CA GLU A 261 9.93 13.84 4.91
C GLU A 261 10.74 13.19 6.03
N ASP A 262 10.10 12.44 6.93
CA ASP A 262 10.74 11.75 8.04
C ASP A 262 11.74 10.69 7.54
N LEU A 263 11.40 9.92 6.50
CA LEU A 263 12.33 8.98 5.85
C LEU A 263 13.59 9.70 5.35
N ARG A 264 13.43 10.81 4.63
CA ARG A 264 14.55 11.59 4.09
C ARG A 264 15.40 12.20 5.21
N ALA A 265 14.75 12.71 6.26
CA ALA A 265 15.43 13.25 7.43
C ALA A 265 16.26 12.18 8.16
N ALA A 266 15.80 10.93 8.16
CA ALA A 266 16.54 9.77 8.67
C ALA A 266 17.59 9.19 7.70
N GLY A 267 17.81 9.82 6.54
CA GLY A 267 18.78 9.38 5.54
C GLY A 267 18.30 8.25 4.63
N VAL A 268 17.01 7.89 4.66
CA VAL A 268 16.42 6.87 3.79
C VAL A 268 15.94 7.52 2.47
N PRO A 269 16.41 7.08 1.30
CA PRO A 269 15.93 7.61 0.03
C PRO A 269 14.43 7.39 -0.14
N CYS A 270 13.68 8.47 -0.41
CA CYS A 270 12.24 8.39 -0.63
C CYS A 270 11.82 9.27 -1.81
N GLU A 271 11.15 8.68 -2.79
CA GLU A 271 10.41 9.41 -3.83
C GLU A 271 8.96 9.60 -3.38
N LEU A 272 8.45 10.83 -3.46
CA LEU A 272 7.04 11.14 -3.20
C LEU A 272 6.39 11.63 -4.50
N VAL A 273 5.32 10.98 -4.91
CA VAL A 273 4.51 11.32 -6.09
C VAL A 273 3.12 11.74 -5.63
N VAL A 274 2.81 13.03 -5.72
CA VAL A 274 1.47 13.55 -5.45
C VAL A 274 0.70 13.73 -6.76
N VAL A 275 -0.41 13.01 -6.91
CA VAL A 275 -1.28 13.09 -8.08
C VAL A 275 -2.38 14.12 -7.82
N ASN A 276 -2.24 15.29 -8.45
CA ASN A 276 -3.15 16.41 -8.24
C ASN A 276 -4.61 16.06 -8.64
N GLY A 277 -5.56 16.32 -7.74
CA GLY A 277 -6.99 16.10 -7.93
C GLY A 277 -7.43 14.62 -7.87
N ALA A 278 -6.53 13.69 -7.57
CA ALA A 278 -6.86 12.29 -7.37
C ALA A 278 -7.32 12.01 -5.93
N PHE A 279 -8.29 11.10 -5.79
CA PHE A 279 -8.83 10.64 -4.51
C PHE A 279 -8.34 9.21 -4.21
N HIS A 280 -8.66 8.69 -3.02
CA HIS A 280 -8.22 7.36 -2.57
C HIS A 280 -8.59 6.21 -3.53
N GLY A 281 -7.59 5.42 -3.93
CA GLY A 281 -7.76 4.27 -4.83
C GLY A 281 -8.24 4.63 -6.24
N PHE A 282 -7.95 5.84 -6.72
CA PHE A 282 -8.39 6.32 -8.04
C PHE A 282 -7.97 5.40 -9.20
N ASP A 283 -6.79 4.80 -9.11
CA ASP A 283 -6.21 3.87 -10.08
C ASP A 283 -6.89 2.50 -10.07
N GLU A 284 -7.36 2.03 -8.92
CA GLU A 284 -8.18 0.81 -8.84
C GLU A 284 -9.55 0.98 -9.51
N VAL A 285 -10.19 2.15 -9.33
CA VAL A 285 -11.57 2.38 -9.79
C VAL A 285 -11.64 2.99 -11.20
N ALA A 286 -10.57 3.64 -11.66
CA ALA A 286 -10.44 4.21 -13.00
C ALA A 286 -9.15 3.73 -13.70
N PRO A 287 -8.88 2.42 -13.82
CA PRO A 287 -7.60 1.88 -14.32
C PRO A 287 -7.32 2.21 -15.79
N LYS A 288 -8.34 2.70 -16.53
CA LYS A 288 -8.21 3.13 -17.93
C LYS A 288 -7.96 4.62 -18.11
N ALA A 289 -8.07 5.42 -17.04
CA ALA A 289 -7.76 6.85 -17.12
C ALA A 289 -6.25 7.02 -17.34
N ALA A 290 -5.86 8.01 -18.16
CA ALA A 290 -4.45 8.25 -18.45
C ALA A 290 -3.68 8.62 -17.17
N VAL A 291 -4.29 9.37 -16.25
CA VAL A 291 -3.71 9.66 -14.93
C VAL A 291 -3.42 8.40 -14.10
N ALA A 292 -4.28 7.36 -14.17
CA ALA A 292 -4.06 6.09 -13.47
C ALA A 292 -2.95 5.25 -14.15
N GLN A 293 -2.92 5.23 -15.48
CA GLN A 293 -1.86 4.55 -16.23
C GLN A 293 -0.50 5.21 -16.01
N ALA A 294 -0.44 6.54 -15.97
CA ALA A 294 0.78 7.29 -15.66
C ALA A 294 1.26 7.01 -14.22
N PHE A 295 0.34 6.86 -13.27
CA PHE A 295 0.67 6.45 -11.90
C PHE A 295 1.28 5.04 -11.86
N PHE A 296 0.68 4.07 -12.55
CA PHE A 296 1.22 2.72 -12.68
C PHE A 296 2.61 2.70 -13.33
N VAL A 297 2.82 3.49 -14.39
CA VAL A 297 4.14 3.60 -15.04
C VAL A 297 5.21 4.08 -14.05
N LYS A 298 4.89 5.06 -13.17
CA LYS A 298 5.83 5.51 -12.13
C LYS A 298 6.17 4.41 -11.13
N GLN A 299 5.20 3.58 -10.75
CA GLN A 299 5.44 2.41 -9.89
C GLN A 299 6.40 1.42 -10.57
N CYS A 300 6.17 1.11 -11.85
CA CYS A 300 7.04 0.23 -12.63
C CYS A 300 8.47 0.79 -12.74
N LEU A 301 8.63 2.09 -13.02
CA LEU A 301 9.94 2.73 -13.10
C LEU A 301 10.70 2.65 -11.77
N SER A 302 10.02 2.88 -10.63
CA SER A 302 10.64 2.77 -9.32
C SER A 302 11.11 1.34 -9.00
N LEU A 303 10.32 0.33 -9.36
CA LEU A 303 10.70 -1.07 -9.21
C LEU A 303 11.83 -1.47 -10.17
N ALA A 304 11.76 -1.06 -11.43
CA ALA A 304 12.80 -1.33 -12.43
C ALA A 304 14.16 -0.79 -11.99
N ASP A 305 14.20 0.45 -11.49
CA ASP A 305 15.39 1.06 -10.90
C ASP A 305 15.93 0.24 -9.71
N ALA A 306 15.06 -0.12 -8.77
CA ALA A 306 15.46 -0.88 -7.58
C ALA A 306 15.99 -2.28 -7.90
N PHE A 307 15.39 -2.94 -8.90
CA PHE A 307 15.79 -4.27 -9.36
C PHE A 307 16.95 -4.23 -10.38
N ARG A 308 17.34 -3.03 -10.82
CA ARG A 308 18.36 -2.79 -11.86
C ARG A 308 18.03 -3.52 -13.17
N LEU A 309 16.77 -3.42 -13.60
CA LEU A 309 16.32 -3.98 -14.88
C LEU A 309 16.80 -3.08 -16.03
N SER A 310 17.26 -3.72 -17.10
CA SER A 310 17.79 -3.06 -18.32
C SER A 310 16.69 -2.65 -19.28
#